data_AF-A0A2V6NW24-F1
#
_entry.id   AF-A0A2V6NW24-F1
#
_cell.length_a   1.000
_cell.length_b   1.000
_cell.length_c   1.000
_cell.angle_alpha   90.00
_cell.angle_beta   90.00
_cell.angle_gamma   90.00
#
_symmetry.space_group_name_H-M   'P 1'
#
loop_
_entity.id
_entity.type
_entity.pdbx_description
1 polymer ?
#
loop_
_entity_poly.entity_id
_entity_poly.type
_entity_poly.pdbx_seq_one_letter_code
_entity_poly.pdbx_strand_id
1 'polypeptide(L)'
;MWQSLRKALCAFLALALLAPGSSFGEAQPAPVSPTVPAPPGPALSQPPQPAISSRITVGPDYWLGPGDTVEVVLAGRVEATRIVAVVRVDGNITVPPMGTIPVAGLTVLQAQRRVASLAQPLFRYLDLSLSLIGTRSFEVTVSGEVEKPGTLLLSATDRVYQVVTVAGGVSPRGSLRNIAVLRNGREERRVDLLRFLLAGDLDDNPYVVEGTTVAVPPRGASVALTGAVVRPGEYEIGDAGSLRKLLDLTGGLTTQSAAADARLTRIGPDGKKATMPLDLTAAVKPPADVQLRAGDVIYVPPLAVVQDLVEVRGAFNGTSESGKTVTGGKPTVVQRFELASGDLVRDVVVKAGGAAPFADLRMASIERTGPSGPRQTIPVDLHRLLVEKDETQNIPMLNGDVLSLPPAEDKVYVIGEVRSPGPVDYRPYLTSREYITLAGGPSTRAKIPGTIVTFPNGRTYAMKEAPPLEPGAVVTVPEVFVKWWQDYATIASTLSGLVTAYSGLFILFGGARDFQRLNE
;
A
#
# COMPACT_ATOMS: atom_id res chain seq x y z
N MET A 1 -40.54 -1.07 -51.50
CA MET A 1 -39.46 -0.33 -50.80
C MET A 1 -38.17 -1.13 -50.95
N TRP A 2 -37.69 -1.11 -52.19
CA TRP A 2 -36.70 -2.00 -52.77
C TRP A 2 -35.97 -1.03 -53.70
N GLN A 3 -34.83 -0.47 -53.27
CA GLN A 3 -33.85 0.29 -54.09
C GLN A 3 -32.86 1.19 -53.31
N SER A 4 -32.61 1.01 -52.01
CA SER A 4 -31.58 1.83 -51.35
C SER A 4 -30.76 1.15 -50.25
N LEU A 5 -30.44 -0.14 -50.42
CA LEU A 5 -29.33 -0.79 -49.70
C LEU A 5 -28.37 -1.49 -50.68
N ARG A 6 -28.08 -0.80 -51.80
CA ARG A 6 -27.26 -1.32 -52.92
C ARG A 6 -25.97 -0.54 -53.17
N LYS A 7 -25.51 0.26 -52.20
CA LYS A 7 -24.23 0.98 -52.28
C LYS A 7 -23.52 0.99 -50.91
N ALA A 8 -22.82 -0.10 -50.57
CA ALA A 8 -21.77 -0.06 -49.55
C ALA A 8 -20.81 -1.27 -49.57
N LEU A 9 -21.09 -2.36 -50.28
CA LEU A 9 -20.17 -3.52 -50.33
C LEU A 9 -19.88 -3.92 -51.79
N CYS A 10 -19.12 -3.07 -52.49
CA CYS A 10 -18.47 -3.38 -53.76
C CYS A 10 -17.08 -2.74 -53.77
N ALA A 11 -16.10 -3.41 -53.17
CA ALA A 11 -14.71 -3.33 -53.63
C ALA A 11 -14.00 -4.61 -53.16
N PHE A 12 -13.44 -5.33 -54.14
CA PHE A 12 -12.57 -6.50 -54.02
C PHE A 12 -13.22 -7.88 -53.88
N LEU A 13 -13.86 -8.31 -54.97
CA LEU A 13 -14.01 -9.73 -55.30
C LEU A 13 -14.00 -9.95 -56.82
N ALA A 14 -12.83 -10.34 -57.33
CA ALA A 14 -12.55 -11.13 -58.54
C ALA A 14 -11.03 -11.42 -58.46
N LEU A 15 -10.48 -12.62 -58.53
CA LEU A 15 -10.91 -13.84 -59.20
C LEU A 15 -10.05 -14.98 -58.61
N ALA A 16 -10.68 -16.07 -58.16
CA ALA A 16 -10.01 -17.34 -57.90
C ALA A 16 -9.92 -18.13 -59.21
N LEU A 17 -8.87 -18.94 -59.41
CA LEU A 17 -9.00 -20.36 -59.81
C LEU A 17 -7.64 -21.04 -60.02
N LEU A 18 -7.58 -22.28 -59.54
CA LEU A 18 -6.71 -23.43 -59.91
C LEU A 18 -5.53 -23.76 -58.97
N ALA A 19 -5.85 -24.60 -57.98
CA ALA A 19 -5.02 -25.74 -57.52
C ALA A 19 -5.41 -26.99 -58.37
N PRO A 20 -4.67 -28.13 -58.43
CA PRO A 20 -4.14 -28.97 -57.32
C PRO A 20 -2.67 -29.44 -57.58
N GLY A 21 -1.91 -30.23 -56.81
CA GLY A 21 -2.05 -31.04 -55.59
C GLY A 21 -0.92 -32.12 -55.58
N SER A 22 -0.54 -32.63 -54.39
CA SER A 22 0.34 -33.83 -54.12
C SER A 22 1.84 -33.71 -54.50
N SER A 23 2.83 -34.35 -53.86
CA SER A 23 2.91 -35.40 -52.81
C SER A 23 4.33 -35.44 -52.23
N PHE A 24 4.47 -36.07 -51.06
CA PHE A 24 5.73 -36.40 -50.37
C PHE A 24 6.69 -37.27 -51.20
N GLY A 25 8.00 -37.08 -51.00
CA GLY A 25 9.07 -37.91 -51.55
C GLY A 25 10.37 -37.74 -50.75
N GLU A 26 10.73 -38.80 -50.05
CA GLU A 26 11.95 -39.04 -49.26
C GLU A 26 13.20 -39.03 -50.16
N ALA A 27 14.28 -38.37 -49.74
CA ALA A 27 15.54 -38.33 -50.49
C ALA A 27 16.73 -38.79 -49.63
N GLN A 28 17.39 -39.84 -50.12
CA GLN A 28 18.63 -40.46 -49.62
C GLN A 28 19.82 -39.49 -49.53
N PRO A 29 20.86 -39.81 -48.73
CA PRO A 29 21.99 -38.94 -48.48
C PRO A 29 23.02 -38.96 -49.63
N ALA A 30 23.58 -37.79 -49.93
CA ALA A 30 24.65 -37.59 -50.91
C ALA A 30 26.03 -37.48 -50.22
N PRO A 31 27.14 -37.74 -50.93
CA PRO A 31 28.39 -38.26 -50.37
C PRO A 31 29.28 -37.21 -49.68
N VAL A 32 30.04 -37.69 -48.69
CA VAL A 32 31.08 -36.92 -47.98
C VAL A 32 32.28 -36.63 -48.88
N SER A 33 32.57 -35.35 -49.10
CA SER A 33 33.86 -34.86 -49.61
C SER A 33 34.73 -34.40 -48.43
N PRO A 34 36.05 -34.67 -48.43
CA PRO A 34 36.92 -34.38 -47.30
C PRO A 34 37.09 -32.87 -47.15
N THR A 35 36.65 -32.33 -46.00
CA THR A 35 36.89 -30.92 -45.67
C THR A 35 38.28 -30.81 -45.04
N VAL A 36 39.14 -30.03 -45.67
CA VAL A 36 40.45 -29.59 -45.18
C VAL A 36 40.27 -28.98 -43.78
N PRO A 37 41.13 -29.28 -42.78
CA PRO A 37 41.00 -28.70 -41.45
C PRO A 37 41.24 -27.19 -41.51
N ALA A 38 40.28 -26.43 -40.99
CA ALA A 38 40.40 -25.00 -40.80
C ALA A 38 41.54 -24.66 -39.80
N PRO A 39 42.28 -23.55 -39.98
CA PRO A 39 43.28 -23.13 -39.02
C PRO A 39 42.65 -22.85 -37.65
N PRO A 40 43.35 -23.10 -36.53
CA PRO A 40 42.80 -22.87 -35.20
C PRO A 40 42.45 -21.40 -35.03
N GLY A 41 41.18 -21.13 -34.77
CA GLY A 41 40.70 -19.79 -34.41
C GLY A 41 41.35 -19.30 -33.10
N PRO A 42 41.38 -17.98 -32.88
CA PRO A 42 41.93 -17.42 -31.65
C PRO A 42 41.22 -18.05 -30.44
N ALA A 43 42.01 -18.59 -29.52
CA ALA A 43 41.50 -19.19 -28.30
C ALA A 43 40.53 -18.21 -27.65
N LEU A 44 39.29 -18.65 -27.44
CA LEU A 44 38.35 -17.96 -26.56
C LEU A 44 39.06 -17.83 -25.21
N SER A 45 39.54 -16.63 -24.93
CA SER A 45 40.01 -16.24 -23.61
C SER A 45 38.90 -16.60 -22.63
N GLN A 46 39.14 -17.66 -21.85
CA GLN A 46 38.30 -17.99 -20.71
C GLN A 46 38.16 -16.70 -19.89
N PRO A 47 36.95 -16.32 -19.44
CA PRO A 47 36.82 -15.24 -18.47
C PRO A 47 37.77 -15.58 -17.31
N PRO A 48 38.53 -14.62 -16.76
CA PRO A 48 39.36 -14.89 -15.61
C PRO A 48 38.47 -15.52 -14.54
N GLN A 49 38.70 -16.80 -14.24
CA GLN A 49 38.08 -17.42 -13.09
C GLN A 49 38.49 -16.56 -11.90
N PRO A 50 37.55 -16.08 -11.07
CA PRO A 50 37.94 -15.44 -9.83
C PRO A 50 38.66 -16.52 -9.02
N ALA A 51 39.99 -16.45 -8.98
CA ALA A 51 40.80 -17.18 -8.03
C ALA A 51 40.50 -16.58 -6.66
N ILE A 52 39.37 -17.00 -6.07
CA ILE A 52 39.13 -16.79 -4.65
C ILE A 52 40.06 -17.77 -3.93
N SER A 53 41.35 -17.45 -3.91
CA SER A 53 42.22 -17.89 -2.84
C SER A 53 41.81 -17.09 -1.60
N SER A 54 40.63 -17.42 -1.07
CA SER A 54 40.28 -17.03 0.28
C SER A 54 41.28 -17.74 1.17
N ARG A 55 42.32 -17.03 1.60
CA ARG A 55 43.01 -17.43 2.82
C ARG A 55 41.97 -17.26 3.92
N ILE A 56 41.19 -18.31 4.17
CA ILE A 56 40.30 -18.39 5.30
C ILE A 56 41.23 -18.20 6.50
N THR A 57 41.16 -17.02 7.13
CA THR A 57 41.92 -16.77 8.36
C THR A 57 41.13 -17.45 9.46
N VAL A 58 41.32 -18.76 9.54
CA VAL A 58 40.72 -19.58 10.59
C VAL A 58 41.42 -19.20 11.89
N GLY A 59 40.61 -18.83 12.90
CA GLY A 59 41.10 -18.34 14.17
C GLY A 59 41.91 -19.37 14.96
N PRO A 60 42.65 -18.94 15.99
CA PRO A 60 43.49 -19.80 16.83
C PRO A 60 42.72 -20.93 17.54
N ASP A 61 41.39 -20.82 17.64
CA ASP A 61 40.50 -21.73 18.37
C ASP A 61 39.95 -22.89 17.53
N TYR A 62 40.29 -22.98 16.25
CA TYR A 62 39.86 -24.09 15.41
C TYR A 62 40.54 -25.40 15.82
N TRP A 63 39.73 -26.44 16.01
CA TRP A 63 40.20 -27.79 16.32
C TRP A 63 40.71 -28.50 15.07
N LEU A 64 42.00 -28.83 15.08
CA LEU A 64 42.63 -29.59 14.02
C LEU A 64 42.10 -31.03 14.00
N GLY A 65 41.88 -31.55 12.80
CA GLY A 65 41.51 -32.93 12.53
C GLY A 65 42.15 -33.46 11.25
N PRO A 66 42.03 -34.78 10.99
CA PRO A 66 42.56 -35.39 9.78
C PRO A 66 42.08 -34.69 8.50
N GLY A 67 42.99 -34.45 7.57
CA GLY A 67 42.75 -33.74 6.31
C GLY A 67 43.04 -32.24 6.33
N ASP A 68 43.22 -31.64 7.52
CA ASP A 68 43.63 -30.24 7.63
C ASP A 68 45.06 -30.02 7.12
N THR A 69 45.31 -28.86 6.53
CA THR A 69 46.64 -28.46 6.04
C THR A 69 47.15 -27.27 6.83
N VAL A 70 48.28 -27.44 7.49
CA VAL A 70 48.94 -26.41 8.29
C VAL A 70 50.25 -25.99 7.65
N GLU A 71 50.57 -24.70 7.75
CA GLU A 71 51.90 -24.16 7.44
C GLU A 71 52.63 -23.92 8.76
N VAL A 72 53.80 -24.53 8.90
CA VAL A 72 54.74 -24.29 9.98
C VAL A 72 55.88 -23.44 9.42
N VAL A 73 55.99 -22.22 9.91
CA VAL A 73 57.11 -21.32 9.59
C VAL A 73 58.09 -21.35 10.74
N LEU A 74 59.31 -21.77 10.45
CA LEU A 74 60.45 -21.80 11.35
C LEU A 74 61.37 -20.62 10.97
N ALA A 75 61.31 -19.52 11.71
CA ALA A 75 62.11 -18.33 11.46
C ALA A 75 63.31 -18.27 12.42
N GLY A 76 64.51 -18.39 11.87
CA GLY A 76 65.77 -18.18 12.59
C GLY A 76 66.28 -16.74 12.43
N ARG A 77 67.55 -16.50 12.77
CA ARG A 77 68.16 -15.15 12.69
C ARG A 77 68.36 -14.62 11.26
N VAL A 78 68.46 -15.52 10.27
CA VAL A 78 68.85 -15.16 8.88
C VAL A 78 67.95 -15.81 7.83
N GLU A 79 67.29 -16.93 8.15
CA GLU A 79 66.49 -17.72 7.22
C GLU A 79 65.17 -18.13 7.86
N ALA A 80 64.14 -18.29 7.02
CA ALA A 80 62.85 -18.83 7.42
C ALA A 80 62.50 -20.05 6.56
N THR A 81 62.27 -21.20 7.19
CA THR A 81 61.81 -22.42 6.52
C THR A 81 60.31 -22.52 6.62
N ARG A 82 59.62 -22.75 5.50
CA ARG A 82 58.17 -22.98 5.46
C ARG A 82 57.88 -24.45 5.16
N ILE A 83 57.13 -25.08 6.04
CA ILE A 83 56.78 -26.49 5.93
C ILE A 83 55.26 -26.59 5.86
N VAL A 84 54.75 -27.07 4.73
CA VAL A 84 53.33 -27.39 4.59
C VAL A 84 53.14 -28.85 4.99
N ALA A 85 52.35 -29.09 6.03
CA ALA A 85 52.05 -30.42 6.54
C ALA A 85 50.54 -30.67 6.53
N VAL A 86 50.15 -31.87 6.10
CA VAL A 86 48.77 -32.35 6.17
C VAL A 86 48.60 -33.21 7.41
N VAL A 87 47.55 -32.96 8.19
CA VAL A 87 47.17 -33.80 9.33
C VAL A 87 46.72 -35.15 8.79
N ARG A 88 47.49 -36.19 9.07
CA ARG A 88 47.21 -37.55 8.61
C ARG A 88 46.06 -38.19 9.37
N VAL A 89 45.58 -39.33 8.89
CA VAL A 89 44.46 -40.11 9.48
C VAL A 89 44.76 -40.55 10.93
N ASP A 90 46.03 -40.73 11.29
CA ASP A 90 46.47 -41.01 12.65
C ASP A 90 46.54 -39.76 13.55
N GLY A 91 46.14 -38.60 13.04
CA GLY A 91 46.08 -37.33 13.77
C GLY A 91 47.40 -36.59 13.91
N ASN A 92 48.43 -37.01 13.17
CA ASN A 92 49.77 -36.46 13.27
C ASN A 92 50.16 -35.59 12.07
N ILE A 93 51.06 -34.63 12.29
CA ILE A 93 51.78 -33.90 11.25
C ILE A 93 53.27 -34.28 11.27
N THR A 94 53.92 -34.25 10.11
CA THR A 94 55.36 -34.47 10.01
C THR A 94 56.05 -33.13 9.78
N VAL A 95 56.93 -32.74 10.70
CA VAL A 95 57.68 -31.47 10.61
C VAL A 95 59.18 -31.75 10.76
N PRO A 96 59.94 -31.90 9.67
CA PRO A 96 61.38 -32.13 9.77
C PRO A 96 62.12 -30.91 10.37
N PRO A 97 63.13 -31.11 11.24
CA PRO A 97 63.66 -32.38 11.76
C PRO A 97 62.96 -32.91 13.03
N MET A 98 61.90 -32.26 13.52
CA MET A 98 61.16 -32.64 14.75
C MET A 98 60.42 -33.98 14.63
N GLY A 99 60.22 -34.49 13.41
CA GLY A 99 59.54 -35.77 13.17
C GLY A 99 58.03 -35.65 13.25
N THR A 100 57.38 -36.69 13.78
CA THR A 100 55.92 -36.82 13.84
C THR A 100 55.36 -36.21 15.12
N ILE A 101 54.41 -35.28 14.99
CA ILE A 101 53.84 -34.52 16.11
C ILE A 101 52.31 -34.73 16.14
N PRO A 102 51.72 -35.16 17.27
CA PRO A 102 50.28 -35.28 17.42
C PRO A 102 49.63 -33.90 17.53
N VAL A 103 48.66 -33.63 16.66
CA VAL A 103 47.94 -32.35 16.61
C VAL A 103 46.43 -32.48 16.50
N ALA A 104 45.88 -33.64 16.14
CA ALA A 104 44.43 -33.84 16.09
C ALA A 104 43.78 -33.64 17.47
N GLY A 105 42.64 -32.94 17.48
CA GLY A 105 41.92 -32.57 18.69
C GLY A 105 42.51 -31.35 19.43
N LEU A 106 43.67 -30.84 19.02
CA LEU A 106 44.21 -29.58 19.54
C LEU A 106 43.69 -28.39 18.73
N THR A 107 43.53 -27.25 19.40
CA THR A 107 43.35 -25.98 18.69
C THR A 107 44.62 -25.59 17.94
N VAL A 108 44.51 -24.73 16.93
CA VAL A 108 45.69 -24.20 16.21
C VAL A 108 46.72 -23.60 17.19
N LEU A 109 46.26 -22.86 18.20
CA LEU A 109 47.12 -22.29 19.24
C LEU A 109 47.79 -23.37 20.12
N GLN A 110 47.04 -24.39 20.53
CA GLN A 110 47.59 -25.51 21.31
C GLN A 110 48.60 -26.31 20.49
N ALA A 111 48.32 -26.54 19.21
CA ALA A 111 49.24 -27.19 18.29
C ALA A 111 50.52 -26.37 18.10
N GLN A 112 50.42 -25.04 17.92
CA GLN A 112 51.58 -24.15 17.85
C GLN A 112 52.45 -24.27 19.11
N ARG A 113 51.85 -24.20 20.30
CA ARG A 113 52.57 -24.36 21.57
C ARG A 113 53.25 -25.72 21.68
N ARG A 114 52.57 -26.78 21.23
CA ARG A 114 53.11 -28.15 21.23
C ARG A 114 54.31 -28.26 20.30
N VAL A 115 54.20 -27.80 19.06
CA VAL A 115 55.31 -27.81 18.09
C VAL A 115 56.47 -26.95 18.61
N ALA A 116 56.19 -25.76 19.15
CA ALA A 116 57.21 -24.90 19.74
C ALA A 116 57.97 -25.58 20.88
N SER A 117 57.28 -26.29 21.77
CA SER A 117 57.92 -27.03 22.88
C SER A 117 58.86 -28.14 22.40
N LEU A 118 58.57 -28.77 21.26
CA LEU A 118 59.41 -29.80 20.64
C LEU A 118 60.55 -29.20 19.82
N ALA A 119 60.40 -27.97 19.33
CA ALA A 119 61.40 -27.25 18.56
C ALA A 119 62.50 -26.60 19.42
N GLN A 120 62.16 -26.16 20.64
CA GLN A 120 63.08 -25.46 21.56
C GLN A 120 64.42 -26.17 21.82
N PRO A 121 64.48 -27.50 22.03
CA PRO A 121 65.75 -28.20 22.24
C PRO A 121 66.63 -28.30 20.98
N LEU A 122 66.00 -28.21 19.80
CA LEU A 122 66.67 -28.43 18.50
C LEU A 122 67.20 -27.13 17.89
N PHE A 123 66.58 -25.99 18.18
CA PHE A 123 66.91 -24.69 17.58
C PHE A 123 67.13 -23.60 18.65
N ARG A 124 68.30 -22.97 18.64
CA ARG A 124 68.57 -21.76 19.45
C ARG A 124 68.05 -20.52 18.71
N TYR A 125 67.23 -19.69 19.40
CA TYR A 125 66.65 -18.46 18.86
C TYR A 125 65.72 -18.69 17.65
N LEU A 126 64.71 -19.54 17.84
CA LEU A 126 63.68 -19.84 16.85
C LEU A 126 62.39 -19.09 17.17
N ASP A 127 61.84 -18.39 16.18
CA ASP A 127 60.46 -17.93 16.18
C ASP A 127 59.61 -18.89 15.34
N LEU A 128 58.53 -19.43 15.93
CA LEU A 128 57.68 -20.45 15.32
C LEU A 128 56.25 -19.95 15.22
N SER A 129 55.74 -19.92 13.99
CA SER A 129 54.32 -19.71 13.72
C SER A 129 53.73 -20.93 13.04
N LEU A 130 52.57 -21.38 13.53
CA LEU A 130 51.77 -22.40 12.88
C LEU A 130 50.45 -21.75 12.47
N SER A 131 50.11 -21.83 11.20
CA SER A 131 48.86 -21.32 10.64
C SER A 131 48.11 -22.42 9.91
N LEU A 132 46.78 -22.39 9.97
CA LEU A 132 45.95 -23.26 9.13
C LEU A 132 45.82 -22.63 7.75
N ILE A 133 46.24 -23.34 6.71
CA ILE A 133 46.16 -22.87 5.32
C ILE A 133 45.12 -23.61 4.47
N GLY A 134 44.63 -24.75 4.96
CA GLY A 134 43.53 -25.49 4.36
C GLY A 134 42.74 -26.26 5.40
N THR A 135 41.42 -26.23 5.33
CA THR A 135 40.52 -26.99 6.19
C THR A 135 40.12 -28.29 5.51
N ARG A 136 39.88 -29.33 6.30
CA ARG A 136 39.31 -30.58 5.80
C ARG A 136 37.92 -30.36 5.23
N SER A 137 37.63 -31.05 4.14
CA SER A 137 36.30 -31.14 3.54
C SER A 137 35.69 -32.51 3.77
N PHE A 138 34.39 -32.55 3.98
CA PHE A 138 33.63 -33.78 4.19
C PHE A 138 32.22 -33.67 3.63
N GLU A 139 31.60 -34.82 3.42
CA GLU A 139 30.23 -34.91 2.95
C GLU A 139 29.24 -34.64 4.09
N VAL A 140 28.27 -33.76 3.81
CA VAL A 140 27.11 -33.48 4.66
C VAL A 140 25.86 -33.77 3.87
N THR A 141 24.95 -34.55 4.44
CA THR A 141 23.67 -34.87 3.80
C THR A 141 22.63 -33.83 4.18
N VAL A 142 21.88 -33.33 3.20
CA VAL A 142 20.73 -32.43 3.41
C VAL A 142 19.47 -33.12 2.92
N SER A 143 18.43 -33.12 3.74
CA SER A 143 17.16 -33.77 3.43
C SER A 143 15.95 -32.93 3.89
N GLY A 144 14.77 -33.26 3.36
CA GLY A 144 13.52 -32.59 3.70
C GLY A 144 13.19 -31.40 2.81
N GLU A 145 12.54 -30.38 3.39
CA GLU A 145 11.96 -29.22 2.71
C GLU A 145 13.01 -28.14 2.35
N VAL A 146 13.94 -28.51 1.48
CA VAL A 146 14.94 -27.63 0.86
C VAL A 146 14.81 -27.66 -0.65
N GLU A 147 15.31 -26.64 -1.34
CA GLU A 147 15.21 -26.56 -2.80
C GLU A 147 15.96 -27.70 -3.53
N LYS A 148 17.13 -28.09 -3.01
CA LYS A 148 17.99 -29.13 -3.59
C LYS A 148 18.50 -30.10 -2.52
N PRO A 149 17.71 -31.11 -2.12
CA PRO A 149 18.16 -32.13 -1.19
C PRO A 149 19.26 -32.99 -1.82
N GLY A 150 20.17 -33.51 -1.01
CA GLY A 150 21.29 -34.33 -1.47
C GLY A 150 22.53 -34.21 -0.59
N THR A 151 23.62 -34.83 -1.03
CA THR A 151 24.91 -34.76 -0.35
C THR A 151 25.74 -33.60 -0.89
N LEU A 152 26.31 -32.80 0.01
CA LEU A 152 27.12 -31.62 -0.29
C LEU A 152 28.51 -31.80 0.31
N LEU A 153 29.54 -31.36 -0.41
CA LEU A 153 30.91 -31.29 0.10
C LEU A 153 31.13 -29.94 0.79
N LEU A 154 31.36 -29.95 2.10
CA LEU A 154 31.52 -28.75 2.92
C LEU A 154 32.82 -28.76 3.72
N SER A 155 33.25 -27.58 4.15
CA SER A 155 34.43 -27.36 4.97
C SER A 155 34.09 -27.52 6.47
N ALA A 156 35.08 -27.91 7.28
CA ALA A 156 34.98 -27.91 8.75
C ALA A 156 34.68 -26.54 9.39
N THR A 157 34.82 -25.46 8.63
CA THR A 157 34.46 -24.10 9.06
C THR A 157 33.04 -23.71 8.70
N ASP A 158 32.34 -24.53 7.91
CA ASP A 158 30.97 -24.24 7.51
C ASP A 158 30.00 -24.52 8.65
N ARG A 159 28.88 -23.81 8.64
CA ARG A 159 27.82 -23.91 9.63
C ARG A 159 26.53 -24.40 8.99
N VAL A 160 25.56 -24.80 9.82
CA VAL A 160 24.26 -25.32 9.35
C VAL A 160 23.57 -24.36 8.37
N TYR A 161 23.63 -23.05 8.60
CA TYR A 161 23.09 -22.07 7.65
C TYR A 161 23.73 -22.15 6.26
N GLN A 162 25.05 -22.37 6.19
CA GLN A 162 25.76 -22.51 4.91
C GLN A 162 25.30 -23.76 4.16
N VAL A 163 25.09 -24.88 4.88
CA VAL A 163 24.56 -26.13 4.33
C VAL A 163 23.23 -25.89 3.62
N VAL A 164 22.30 -25.25 4.32
CA VAL A 164 20.96 -24.96 3.81
C VAL A 164 21.02 -23.98 2.63
N THR A 165 21.92 -22.99 2.70
CA THR A 165 22.11 -22.01 1.61
C THR A 165 22.65 -22.67 0.34
N VAL A 166 23.65 -23.56 0.47
CA VAL A 166 24.20 -24.31 -0.67
C VAL A 166 23.16 -25.28 -1.25
N ALA A 167 22.28 -25.83 -0.41
CA ALA A 167 21.10 -26.59 -0.83
C ALA A 167 20.00 -25.74 -1.52
N GLY A 168 20.24 -24.44 -1.74
CA GLY A 168 19.31 -23.52 -2.41
C GLY A 168 18.31 -22.84 -1.48
N GLY A 169 18.42 -23.05 -0.16
CA GLY A 169 17.52 -22.47 0.85
C GLY A 169 16.42 -23.44 1.29
N VAL A 170 15.71 -23.04 2.36
CA VAL A 170 14.49 -23.72 2.83
C VAL A 170 13.34 -23.38 1.88
N SER A 171 12.56 -24.39 1.49
CA SER A 171 11.38 -24.18 0.65
C SER A 171 10.30 -23.38 1.40
N PRO A 172 9.30 -22.78 0.73
CA PRO A 172 8.17 -22.13 1.42
C PRO A 172 7.37 -23.05 2.35
N ARG A 173 7.53 -24.37 2.21
CA ARG A 173 6.89 -25.40 3.02
C ARG A 173 7.79 -25.95 4.13
N GLY A 174 9.05 -25.51 4.22
CA GLY A 174 9.98 -25.98 5.22
C GLY A 174 10.02 -25.11 6.48
N SER A 175 10.44 -25.73 7.58
CA SER A 175 10.63 -25.03 8.85
C SER A 175 12.00 -24.37 8.92
N LEU A 176 12.04 -23.08 9.26
CA LEU A 176 13.28 -22.37 9.60
C LEU A 176 13.61 -22.47 11.10
N ARG A 177 12.68 -22.97 11.92
CA ARG A 177 12.78 -22.94 13.38
C ARG A 177 13.12 -24.28 14.01
N ASN A 178 12.78 -25.38 13.34
CA ASN A 178 12.86 -26.73 13.88
C ASN A 178 13.79 -27.62 13.04
N ILE A 179 14.88 -27.07 12.52
CA ILE A 179 15.80 -27.83 11.68
C ILE A 179 16.53 -28.85 12.54
N ALA A 180 16.47 -30.12 12.16
CA ALA A 180 17.09 -31.21 12.90
C ALA A 180 18.51 -31.44 12.38
N VAL A 181 19.47 -31.40 13.29
CA VAL A 181 20.87 -31.76 13.04
C VAL A 181 21.07 -33.15 13.61
N LEU A 182 21.29 -34.12 12.71
CA LEU A 182 21.55 -35.50 13.08
C LEU A 182 23.02 -35.82 12.87
N ARG A 183 23.57 -36.67 13.74
CA ARG A 183 24.92 -37.20 13.61
C ARG A 183 24.85 -38.71 13.59
N ASN A 184 25.34 -39.32 12.50
CA ASN A 184 25.28 -40.77 12.30
C ASN A 184 23.85 -41.33 12.49
N GLY A 185 22.83 -40.60 12.02
CA GLY A 185 21.41 -40.97 12.09
C GLY A 185 20.70 -40.73 13.43
N ARG A 186 21.38 -40.20 14.46
CA ARG A 186 20.75 -39.81 15.74
C ARG A 186 20.60 -38.30 15.81
N GLU A 187 19.42 -37.81 16.20
CA GLU A 187 19.19 -36.38 16.42
C GLU A 187 20.07 -35.89 17.58
N GLU A 188 20.98 -34.96 17.27
CA GLU A 188 21.89 -34.37 18.24
C GLU A 188 21.30 -33.07 18.80
N ARG A 189 20.73 -32.24 17.91
CA ARG A 189 20.13 -30.96 18.28
C ARG A 189 19.11 -30.47 17.26
N ARG A 190 18.19 -29.61 17.70
CA ARG A 190 17.37 -28.74 16.84
C ARG A 190 17.92 -27.33 16.84
N VAL A 191 17.87 -26.67 15.68
CA VAL A 191 18.37 -25.31 15.50
C VAL A 191 17.28 -24.39 14.94
N ASP A 192 17.17 -23.18 15.49
CA ASP A 192 16.27 -22.13 15.02
C ASP A 192 17.04 -21.13 14.12
N LEU A 193 17.20 -21.47 12.83
CA LEU A 193 17.88 -20.60 11.88
C LEU A 193 17.16 -19.26 11.68
N LEU A 194 15.85 -19.18 11.93
CA LEU A 194 15.14 -17.90 11.92
C LEU A 194 15.66 -16.97 13.03
N ARG A 195 15.91 -17.50 14.23
CA ARG A 195 16.51 -16.73 15.31
C ARG A 195 17.94 -16.28 14.97
N PHE A 196 18.75 -17.14 14.36
CA PHE A 196 20.06 -16.73 13.82
C PHE A 196 19.92 -15.58 12.81
N LEU A 197 19.00 -15.69 11.85
CA LEU A 197 18.80 -14.67 10.81
C LEU A 197 18.31 -13.33 11.36
N LEU A 198 17.51 -13.34 12.42
CA LEU A 198 16.92 -12.13 12.99
C LEU A 198 17.77 -11.49 14.10
N ALA A 199 18.47 -12.29 14.90
CA ALA A 199 19.21 -11.84 16.09
C ALA A 199 20.74 -12.05 16.00
N GLY A 200 21.24 -12.74 14.98
CA GLY A 200 22.66 -13.06 14.85
C GLY A 200 23.15 -14.12 15.85
N ASP A 201 22.23 -14.90 16.42
CA ASP A 201 22.53 -15.90 17.45
C ASP A 201 23.30 -17.09 16.86
N LEU A 202 24.59 -17.20 17.18
CA LEU A 202 25.46 -18.25 16.66
C LEU A 202 25.23 -19.61 17.32
N ASP A 203 24.53 -19.67 18.46
CA ASP A 203 24.19 -20.94 19.12
C ASP A 203 23.18 -21.75 18.30
N ASP A 204 22.32 -21.05 17.56
CA ASP A 204 21.35 -21.60 16.61
C ASP A 204 21.95 -21.82 15.21
N ASN A 205 23.24 -21.61 15.02
CA ASN A 205 23.92 -21.86 13.76
C ASN A 205 25.26 -22.59 13.97
N PRO A 206 25.26 -23.82 14.52
CA PRO A 206 26.49 -24.52 14.87
C PRO A 206 27.33 -24.91 13.64
N TYR A 207 28.61 -25.20 13.86
CA TYR A 207 29.48 -25.79 12.84
C TYR A 207 28.97 -27.18 12.43
N VAL A 208 29.11 -27.52 11.15
CA VAL A 208 28.89 -28.90 10.72
C VAL A 208 30.11 -29.76 11.00
N VAL A 209 29.85 -31.03 11.24
CA VAL A 209 30.90 -32.05 11.43
C VAL A 209 30.69 -33.20 10.46
N GLU A 210 31.73 -33.98 10.24
CA GLU A 210 31.66 -35.19 9.42
C GLU A 210 30.56 -36.15 9.93
N GLY A 211 29.77 -36.71 8.99
CA GLY A 211 28.62 -37.58 9.31
C GLY A 211 27.36 -36.84 9.74
N THR A 212 27.32 -35.50 9.60
CA THR A 212 26.12 -34.69 9.85
C THR A 212 25.09 -34.88 8.75
N THR A 213 23.83 -35.02 9.15
CA THR A 213 22.66 -34.87 8.28
C THR A 213 21.84 -33.69 8.77
N VAL A 214 21.61 -32.71 7.90
CA VAL A 214 20.72 -31.58 8.16
C VAL A 214 19.36 -31.91 7.56
N ALA A 215 18.39 -32.20 8.41
CA ALA A 215 17.02 -32.51 7.99
C ALA A 215 16.11 -31.31 8.27
N VAL A 216 15.49 -30.78 7.21
CA VAL A 216 14.55 -29.66 7.29
C VAL A 216 13.13 -30.22 7.27
N PRO A 217 12.39 -30.20 8.40
CA PRO A 217 11.04 -30.73 8.42
C PRO A 217 10.05 -29.77 7.73
N PRO A 218 8.83 -30.24 7.43
CA PRO A 218 7.73 -29.37 7.05
C PRO A 218 7.47 -28.26 8.06
N ARG A 219 7.01 -27.12 7.55
CA ARG A 219 6.64 -25.94 8.32
C ARG A 219 5.52 -26.29 9.30
N GLY A 220 5.73 -25.94 10.56
CA GLY A 220 4.77 -26.18 11.62
C GLY A 220 3.59 -25.20 11.61
N ALA A 221 2.82 -25.25 12.69
CA ALA A 221 1.74 -24.30 12.96
C ALA A 221 2.25 -22.86 12.82
N SER A 222 1.57 -22.05 12.02
CA SER A 222 1.99 -20.67 11.72
C SER A 222 0.87 -19.67 11.98
N VAL A 223 1.26 -18.43 12.25
CA VAL A 223 0.37 -17.28 12.46
C VAL A 223 0.84 -16.10 11.61
N ALA A 224 -0.09 -15.26 11.19
CA ALA A 224 0.21 -14.04 10.46
C ALA A 224 0.24 -12.85 11.43
N LEU A 225 1.31 -12.07 11.42
CA LEU A 225 1.45 -10.81 12.15
C LEU A 225 1.56 -9.66 11.15
N THR A 226 0.61 -8.72 11.20
CA THR A 226 0.47 -7.66 10.19
C THR A 226 0.19 -6.30 10.83
N GLY A 227 0.43 -5.22 10.08
CA GLY A 227 0.17 -3.85 10.51
C GLY A 227 1.40 -3.18 11.13
N ALA A 228 1.21 -2.38 12.18
CA ALA A 228 2.22 -1.56 12.83
C ALA A 228 3.16 -2.38 13.75
N VAL A 229 3.91 -3.29 13.15
CA VAL A 229 4.91 -4.15 13.80
C VAL A 229 6.26 -4.00 13.11
N VAL A 230 7.37 -4.31 13.81
CA VAL A 230 8.72 -4.09 13.25
C VAL A 230 8.99 -5.01 12.06
N ARG A 231 8.55 -6.27 12.14
CA ARG A 231 8.69 -7.26 11.07
C ARG A 231 7.35 -7.96 10.84
N PRO A 232 6.53 -7.47 9.89
CA PRO A 232 5.30 -8.15 9.51
C PRO A 232 5.62 -9.41 8.70
N GLY A 233 4.80 -10.44 8.84
CA GLY A 233 4.98 -11.69 8.13
C GLY A 233 4.25 -12.87 8.76
N GLU A 234 4.49 -14.05 8.20
CA GLU A 234 4.01 -15.31 8.77
C GLU A 234 5.12 -15.99 9.55
N TYR A 235 4.81 -16.44 10.76
CA TYR A 235 5.76 -17.01 11.68
C TYR A 235 5.27 -18.35 12.22
N GLU A 236 6.16 -19.33 12.26
CA GLU A 236 5.90 -20.58 12.97
C GLU A 236 5.82 -20.30 14.47
N ILE A 237 4.73 -20.72 15.08
CA ILE A 237 4.53 -20.73 16.52
C ILE A 237 4.99 -22.08 17.04
N GLY A 238 6.07 -22.10 17.82
CA GLY A 238 6.51 -23.32 18.52
C GLY A 238 5.43 -23.82 19.48
N ASP A 239 5.63 -25.00 20.07
CA ASP A 239 4.57 -25.76 20.79
C ASP A 239 3.81 -24.98 21.88
N ALA A 240 4.45 -23.99 22.51
CA ALA A 240 3.83 -23.16 23.53
C ALA A 240 2.82 -22.14 22.97
N GLY A 241 2.92 -21.74 21.70
CA GLY A 241 2.01 -20.77 21.08
C GLY A 241 2.05 -19.36 21.69
N SER A 242 3.15 -18.93 22.29
CA SER A 242 3.22 -17.67 23.05
C SER A 242 3.24 -16.43 22.14
N LEU A 243 2.28 -15.52 22.36
CA LEU A 243 2.22 -14.20 21.72
C LEU A 243 3.44 -13.36 22.09
N ARG A 244 3.85 -13.37 23.36
CA ARG A 244 5.06 -12.66 23.79
C ARG A 244 6.30 -13.10 23.03
N LYS A 245 6.55 -14.42 22.94
CA LYS A 245 7.71 -14.94 22.20
C LYS A 245 7.68 -14.56 20.72
N LEU A 246 6.50 -14.48 20.12
CA LEU A 246 6.34 -14.02 18.73
C LEU A 246 6.72 -12.54 18.59
N LEU A 247 6.26 -11.68 19.49
CA LEU A 247 6.62 -10.26 19.47
C LEU A 247 8.11 -10.07 19.73
N ASP A 248 8.69 -10.79 20.69
CA ASP A 248 10.14 -10.77 20.97
C ASP A 248 10.95 -11.16 19.70
N LEU A 249 10.53 -12.23 19.00
CA LEU A 249 11.16 -12.69 17.76
C LEU A 249 11.07 -11.67 16.63
N THR A 250 9.94 -10.97 16.51
CA THR A 250 9.69 -10.02 15.41
C THR A 250 10.28 -8.63 15.67
N GLY A 251 10.81 -8.39 16.88
CA GLY A 251 11.35 -7.11 17.31
C GLY A 251 10.31 -6.17 17.91
N GLY A 252 9.11 -6.68 18.20
CA GLY A 252 8.04 -5.95 18.86
C GLY A 252 7.20 -5.08 17.92
N LEU A 253 6.54 -4.10 18.54
CA LEU A 253 5.65 -3.16 17.85
C LEU A 253 6.43 -1.91 17.41
N THR A 254 5.93 -1.22 16.39
CA THR A 254 6.50 0.10 16.04
C THR A 254 6.03 1.16 17.02
N THR A 255 6.72 2.32 17.06
CA THR A 255 6.30 3.47 17.88
C THR A 255 4.97 4.07 17.44
N GLN A 256 4.55 3.80 16.21
CA GLN A 256 3.31 4.28 15.60
C GLN A 256 2.20 3.22 15.68
N SER A 257 2.24 2.31 16.66
CA SER A 257 1.29 1.21 16.80
C SER A 257 0.19 1.52 17.82
N ALA A 258 -1.07 1.26 17.46
CA ALA A 258 -2.18 1.26 18.40
C ALA A 258 -2.29 -0.13 19.05
N ALA A 259 -1.38 -0.40 19.99
CA ALA A 259 -1.21 -1.72 20.61
C ALA A 259 -2.48 -2.23 21.33
N ALA A 260 -3.25 -1.34 21.94
CA ALA A 260 -4.48 -1.67 22.65
C ALA A 260 -5.64 -2.08 21.71
N ASP A 261 -5.58 -1.65 20.45
CA ASP A 261 -6.63 -1.82 19.45
C ASP A 261 -6.31 -2.91 18.43
N ALA A 262 -5.30 -3.74 18.73
CA ALA A 262 -4.99 -4.87 17.87
C ALA A 262 -6.15 -5.86 17.83
N ARG A 263 -6.20 -6.65 16.76
CA ARG A 263 -7.28 -7.59 16.50
C ARG A 263 -6.69 -8.96 16.23
N LEU A 264 -7.25 -9.96 16.87
CA LEU A 264 -6.96 -11.36 16.61
C LEU A 264 -8.12 -11.94 15.80
N THR A 265 -7.83 -12.41 14.60
CA THR A 265 -8.78 -13.19 13.80
C THR A 265 -8.41 -14.65 13.86
N ARG A 266 -9.33 -15.48 14.33
CA ARG A 266 -9.17 -16.92 14.52
C ARG A 266 -10.27 -17.67 13.78
N ILE A 267 -9.93 -18.78 13.15
CA ILE A 267 -10.91 -19.70 12.57
C ILE A 267 -11.40 -20.63 13.68
N GLY A 268 -12.70 -20.59 13.96
CA GLY A 268 -13.36 -21.47 14.92
C GLY A 268 -13.44 -22.91 14.42
N PRO A 269 -13.75 -23.87 15.32
CA PRO A 269 -13.95 -25.27 14.94
C PRO A 269 -15.14 -25.47 13.98
N ASP A 270 -16.04 -24.50 13.89
CA ASP A 270 -17.15 -24.44 12.95
C ASP A 270 -16.75 -23.93 11.54
N GLY A 271 -15.46 -23.64 11.33
CA GLY A 271 -14.91 -23.11 10.09
C GLY A 271 -15.16 -21.61 9.88
N LYS A 272 -15.80 -20.91 10.83
CA LYS A 272 -16.08 -19.48 10.71
C LYS A 272 -14.93 -18.64 11.30
N LYS A 273 -14.65 -17.51 10.66
CA LYS A 273 -13.69 -16.52 11.19
C LYS A 273 -14.36 -15.70 12.29
N ALA A 274 -13.72 -15.64 13.46
CA ALA A 274 -14.09 -14.74 14.55
C ALA A 274 -12.95 -13.75 14.77
N THR A 275 -13.28 -12.45 14.77
CA THR A 275 -12.33 -11.38 15.08
C THR A 275 -12.63 -10.85 16.48
N MET A 276 -11.64 -10.94 17.37
CA MET A 276 -11.72 -10.47 18.75
C MET A 276 -10.75 -9.31 18.99
N PRO A 277 -11.11 -8.33 19.83
CA PRO A 277 -10.16 -7.32 20.29
C PRO A 277 -9.04 -7.99 21.09
N LEU A 278 -7.82 -7.51 20.89
CA LEU A 278 -6.60 -8.01 21.53
C LEU A 278 -5.75 -6.82 21.96
N ASP A 279 -5.80 -6.46 23.25
CA ASP A 279 -4.90 -5.44 23.80
C ASP A 279 -3.51 -6.05 24.03
N LEU A 280 -2.56 -5.72 23.16
CA LEU A 280 -1.19 -6.23 23.23
C LEU A 280 -0.40 -5.68 24.41
N THR A 281 -0.83 -4.59 25.04
CA THR A 281 -0.14 -4.04 26.23
C THR A 281 -0.40 -4.89 27.48
N ALA A 282 -1.56 -5.56 27.51
CA ALA A 282 -1.97 -6.48 28.56
C ALA A 282 -1.66 -7.95 28.20
N ALA A 283 -1.93 -8.36 26.95
CA ALA A 283 -1.88 -9.73 26.47
C ALA A 283 -0.47 -10.35 26.38
N VAL A 284 0.56 -9.59 26.72
CA VAL A 284 1.97 -10.01 26.68
C VAL A 284 2.52 -10.25 28.10
N LYS A 285 1.80 -9.85 29.15
CA LYS A 285 2.21 -9.98 30.55
C LYS A 285 1.71 -11.31 31.15
N PRO A 286 2.53 -12.07 31.91
CA PRO A 286 2.03 -13.24 32.63
C PRO A 286 0.96 -12.87 33.67
N PRO A 287 -0.12 -13.66 33.87
CA PRO A 287 -0.46 -14.93 33.23
C PRO A 287 -1.24 -14.78 31.90
N ALA A 288 -1.43 -13.55 31.41
CA ALA A 288 -2.27 -13.22 30.26
C ALA A 288 -1.59 -13.41 28.89
N ASP A 289 -0.44 -14.10 28.81
CA ASP A 289 0.24 -14.39 27.53
C ASP A 289 -0.69 -15.24 26.66
N VAL A 290 -1.26 -14.60 25.63
CA VAL A 290 -2.29 -15.21 24.81
C VAL A 290 -1.70 -16.38 24.03
N GLN A 291 -2.33 -17.55 24.18
CA GLN A 291 -1.96 -18.72 23.41
C GLN A 291 -2.54 -18.66 22.00
N LEU A 292 -1.64 -18.52 21.04
CA LEU A 292 -1.90 -18.51 19.60
C LEU A 292 -2.12 -19.92 19.06
N ARG A 293 -2.90 -20.00 17.99
CA ARG A 293 -3.26 -21.24 17.28
C ARG A 293 -2.89 -21.12 15.82
N ALA A 294 -2.69 -22.26 15.18
CA ALA A 294 -2.42 -22.32 13.75
C ALA A 294 -3.51 -21.57 12.96
N GLY A 295 -3.10 -20.69 12.05
CA GLY A 295 -4.00 -19.89 11.23
C GLY A 295 -4.53 -18.61 11.90
N ASP A 296 -4.11 -18.29 13.11
CA ASP A 296 -4.41 -16.99 13.72
C ASP A 296 -3.79 -15.85 12.89
N VAL A 297 -4.54 -14.76 12.76
CA VAL A 297 -4.10 -13.53 12.11
C VAL A 297 -4.20 -12.39 13.12
N ILE A 298 -3.06 -11.81 13.45
CA ILE A 298 -2.93 -10.65 14.33
C ILE A 298 -2.73 -9.42 13.44
N TYR A 299 -3.61 -8.45 13.58
CA TYR A 299 -3.52 -7.16 12.91
C TYR A 299 -3.37 -6.06 13.96
N VAL A 300 -2.26 -5.30 13.88
CA VAL A 300 -1.99 -4.15 14.74
C VAL A 300 -2.23 -2.88 13.92
N PRO A 301 -3.30 -2.12 14.16
CA PRO A 301 -3.51 -0.88 13.43
C PRO A 301 -2.41 0.15 13.76
N PRO A 302 -2.02 1.00 12.80
CA PRO A 302 -1.18 2.16 13.11
C PRO A 302 -2.00 3.18 13.92
N LEU A 303 -1.32 3.98 14.75
CA LEU A 303 -1.96 5.01 15.59
C LEU A 303 -2.86 5.93 14.77
N ALA A 304 -2.43 6.34 13.57
CA ALA A 304 -3.21 7.21 12.68
C ALA A 304 -4.58 6.63 12.23
N VAL A 305 -4.78 5.31 12.30
CA VAL A 305 -6.06 4.66 11.97
C VAL A 305 -7.02 4.66 13.15
N VAL A 306 -6.49 4.66 14.38
CA VAL A 306 -7.28 4.65 15.62
C VAL A 306 -7.44 6.06 16.18
N GLN A 307 -6.54 6.96 15.84
CA GLN A 307 -6.61 8.35 16.25
C GLN A 307 -7.85 8.99 15.63
N ASP A 308 -8.78 9.38 16.49
CA ASP A 308 -9.96 10.08 16.05
C ASP A 308 -9.53 11.45 15.51
N LEU A 309 -9.93 11.75 14.27
CA LEU A 309 -9.59 12.98 13.59
C LEU A 309 -10.87 13.72 13.23
N VAL A 310 -10.84 15.04 13.38
CA VAL A 310 -11.89 15.92 12.86
C VAL A 310 -11.28 16.90 11.88
N GLU A 311 -12.04 17.23 10.84
CA GLU A 311 -11.62 18.23 9.87
C GLU A 311 -12.38 19.54 10.11
N VAL A 312 -11.66 20.64 10.13
CA VAL A 312 -12.23 21.98 10.28
C VAL A 312 -12.07 22.71 8.96
N ARG A 313 -13.18 23.27 8.45
CA ARG A 313 -13.23 24.00 7.18
C ARG A 313 -13.94 25.34 7.31
N GLY A 314 -13.38 26.37 6.70
CA GLY A 314 -14.06 27.66 6.52
C GLY A 314 -13.44 28.80 7.32
N ALA A 315 -14.27 29.72 7.81
CA ALA A 315 -13.86 30.99 8.40
C ALA A 315 -13.40 30.85 9.87
N PHE A 316 -12.30 30.11 10.07
CA PHE A 316 -11.59 30.05 11.35
C PHE A 316 -10.27 30.84 11.26
N ASN A 317 -9.72 31.27 12.40
CA ASN A 317 -8.44 31.96 12.43
C ASN A 317 -7.28 31.05 12.00
N GLY A 318 -7.40 29.75 12.25
CA GLY A 318 -6.41 28.73 11.91
C GLY A 318 -5.18 28.75 12.82
N THR A 319 -4.29 27.80 12.57
CA THR A 319 -2.98 27.67 13.21
C THR A 319 -1.87 27.84 12.16
N SER A 320 -0.60 27.77 12.57
CA SER A 320 0.54 27.78 11.64
C SER A 320 0.51 26.65 10.62
N GLU A 321 -0.20 25.56 10.92
CA GLU A 321 -0.30 24.36 10.09
C GLU A 321 -1.56 24.35 9.21
N SER A 322 -2.43 25.35 9.34
CA SER A 322 -3.66 25.43 8.55
C SER A 322 -3.38 25.66 7.07
N GLY A 323 -3.98 24.83 6.21
CA GLY A 323 -4.06 25.12 4.78
C GLY A 323 -4.96 26.32 4.54
N LYS A 324 -4.46 27.37 3.90
CA LYS A 324 -5.23 28.58 3.59
C LYS A 324 -5.91 28.46 2.23
N THR A 325 -7.20 28.72 2.20
CA THR A 325 -8.04 28.78 1.01
C THR A 325 -8.77 30.13 0.95
N VAL A 326 -9.50 30.40 -0.13
CA VAL A 326 -10.31 31.61 -0.27
C VAL A 326 -11.70 31.21 -0.71
N THR A 327 -12.72 31.67 0.01
CA THR A 327 -14.13 31.44 -0.30
C THR A 327 -14.87 32.78 -0.27
N GLY A 328 -15.50 33.16 -1.38
CA GLY A 328 -16.19 34.46 -1.47
C GLY A 328 -15.26 35.68 -1.29
N GLY A 329 -13.97 35.55 -1.65
CA GLY A 329 -12.96 36.60 -1.44
C GLY A 329 -12.44 36.72 0.00
N LYS A 330 -12.93 35.90 0.93
CA LYS A 330 -12.50 35.87 2.34
C LYS A 330 -11.57 34.68 2.59
N PRO A 331 -10.51 34.85 3.41
CA PRO A 331 -9.60 33.76 3.71
C PRO A 331 -10.33 32.70 4.55
N THR A 332 -10.20 31.45 4.15
CA THR A 332 -10.72 30.28 4.87
C THR A 332 -9.59 29.30 5.14
N VAL A 333 -9.81 28.38 6.07
CA VAL A 333 -8.82 27.37 6.43
C VAL A 333 -9.38 25.97 6.27
N VAL A 334 -8.48 25.02 6.01
CA VAL A 334 -8.74 23.58 6.09
C VAL A 334 -7.62 22.95 6.91
N GLN A 335 -7.97 22.31 8.02
CA GLN A 335 -7.00 21.61 8.87
C GLN A 335 -7.67 20.41 9.55
N ARG A 336 -6.91 19.33 9.74
CA ARG A 336 -7.32 18.19 10.56
C ARG A 336 -6.72 18.31 11.95
N PHE A 337 -7.54 18.04 12.95
CA PHE A 337 -7.14 18.06 14.36
C PHE A 337 -7.36 16.70 14.98
N GLU A 338 -6.46 16.34 15.89
CA GLU A 338 -6.62 15.20 16.78
C GLU A 338 -7.79 15.45 17.72
N LEU A 339 -8.71 14.49 17.77
CA LEU A 339 -9.87 14.51 18.65
C LEU A 339 -9.52 13.77 19.94
N ALA A 340 -9.60 14.46 21.07
CA ALA A 340 -9.50 13.81 22.37
C ALA A 340 -10.86 13.19 22.75
N SER A 341 -10.83 12.15 23.58
CA SER A 341 -12.05 11.48 24.01
C SER A 341 -12.98 12.47 24.74
N GLY A 342 -14.20 12.65 24.22
CA GLY A 342 -15.20 13.56 24.79
C GLY A 342 -15.13 14.99 24.29
N ASP A 343 -14.25 15.31 23.33
CA ASP A 343 -14.21 16.64 22.70
C ASP A 343 -15.56 17.03 22.09
N LEU A 344 -15.96 18.27 22.36
CA LEU A 344 -17.18 18.88 21.85
C LEU A 344 -16.85 19.91 20.76
N VAL A 345 -17.88 20.44 20.10
CA VAL A 345 -17.73 21.49 19.07
C VAL A 345 -16.85 22.64 19.56
N ARG A 346 -17.04 23.11 20.80
CA ARG A 346 -16.24 24.23 21.33
C ARG A 346 -14.75 23.94 21.40
N ASP A 347 -14.37 22.72 21.75
CA ASP A 347 -12.96 22.33 21.90
C ASP A 347 -12.27 22.33 20.54
N VAL A 348 -12.99 21.85 19.52
CA VAL A 348 -12.53 21.89 18.12
C VAL A 348 -12.43 23.33 17.60
N VAL A 349 -13.39 24.22 17.92
CA VAL A 349 -13.31 25.65 17.57
C VAL A 349 -12.09 26.31 18.20
N VAL A 350 -11.78 26.00 19.46
CA VAL A 350 -10.59 26.50 20.17
C VAL A 350 -9.31 25.98 19.53
N LYS A 351 -9.24 24.66 19.23
CA LYS A 351 -8.10 24.04 18.52
C LYS A 351 -7.86 24.69 17.14
N ALA A 352 -8.92 25.12 16.47
CA ALA A 352 -8.86 25.85 15.21
C ALA A 352 -8.45 27.33 15.32
N GLY A 353 -8.07 27.81 16.52
CA GLY A 353 -7.70 29.20 16.77
C GLY A 353 -8.89 30.15 16.96
N GLY A 354 -10.11 29.62 17.10
CA GLY A 354 -11.35 30.38 17.19
C GLY A 354 -11.96 30.74 15.83
N ALA A 355 -13.19 31.24 15.85
CA ALA A 355 -13.88 31.73 14.67
C ALA A 355 -13.28 33.06 14.18
N ALA A 356 -13.21 33.24 12.86
CA ALA A 356 -12.76 34.48 12.26
C ALA A 356 -13.79 35.61 12.48
N PRO A 357 -13.37 36.89 12.55
CA PRO A 357 -14.29 38.02 12.75
C PRO A 357 -15.36 38.18 11.68
N PHE A 358 -15.09 37.66 10.48
CA PHE A 358 -16.00 37.70 9.33
C PHE A 358 -16.77 36.38 9.15
N ALA A 359 -16.77 35.49 10.13
CA ALA A 359 -17.49 34.21 10.06
C ALA A 359 -18.99 34.38 10.34
N ASP A 360 -19.83 33.58 9.68
CA ASP A 360 -21.25 33.48 10.05
C ASP A 360 -21.43 32.39 11.10
N LEU A 361 -21.40 32.80 12.37
CA LEU A 361 -21.51 31.89 13.50
C LEU A 361 -22.84 31.12 13.55
N ARG A 362 -23.91 31.61 12.91
CA ARG A 362 -25.23 30.96 12.95
C ARG A 362 -25.37 29.82 11.94
N MET A 363 -24.48 29.78 10.94
CA MET A 363 -24.55 28.88 9.80
C MET A 363 -23.51 27.76 9.87
N ALA A 364 -22.92 27.51 11.04
CA ALA A 364 -21.99 26.40 11.18
C ALA A 364 -22.72 25.05 11.10
N SER A 365 -22.00 24.03 10.66
CA SER A 365 -22.56 22.68 10.56
C SER A 365 -21.51 21.60 10.74
N ILE A 366 -21.95 20.45 11.25
CA ILE A 366 -21.14 19.23 11.31
C ILE A 366 -21.62 18.31 10.19
N GLU A 367 -20.73 17.98 9.26
CA GLU A 367 -20.98 16.93 8.28
C GLU A 367 -20.46 15.60 8.85
N ARG A 368 -21.40 14.74 9.25
CA ARG A 368 -21.12 13.44 9.86
C ARG A 368 -21.39 12.32 8.89
N THR A 369 -20.40 11.45 8.68
CA THR A 369 -20.54 10.26 7.83
C THR A 369 -20.65 9.02 8.71
N GLY A 370 -21.81 8.38 8.74
CA GLY A 370 -22.00 7.14 9.49
C GLY A 370 -21.25 5.95 8.84
N PRO A 371 -20.98 4.85 9.57
CA PRO A 371 -20.24 3.69 9.07
C PRO A 371 -20.81 3.02 7.80
N SER A 372 -22.11 3.21 7.52
CA SER A 372 -22.79 2.70 6.31
C SER A 372 -24.02 3.56 5.94
N GLY A 373 -24.10 4.80 6.43
CA GLY A 373 -25.28 5.67 6.30
C GLY A 373 -25.07 6.88 5.37
N PRO A 374 -26.15 7.56 4.95
CA PRO A 374 -26.05 8.81 4.20
C PRO A 374 -25.37 9.89 5.05
N ARG A 375 -24.66 10.81 4.38
CA ARG A 375 -24.03 11.97 5.02
C ARG A 375 -25.08 12.81 5.73
N GLN A 376 -24.92 13.01 7.04
CA GLN A 376 -25.82 13.83 7.84
C GLN A 376 -25.20 15.21 8.04
N THR A 377 -25.99 16.26 7.87
CA THR A 377 -25.59 17.64 8.18
C THR A 377 -26.32 18.07 9.43
N ILE A 378 -25.57 18.25 10.52
CA ILE A 378 -26.10 18.69 11.81
C ILE A 378 -25.86 20.20 11.91
N PRO A 379 -26.90 21.05 11.89
CA PRO A 379 -26.71 22.49 12.07
C PRO A 379 -26.25 22.79 13.49
N VAL A 380 -25.30 23.72 13.63
CA VAL A 380 -24.79 24.17 14.92
C VAL A 380 -24.71 25.69 14.94
N ASP A 381 -25.42 26.30 15.88
CA ASP A 381 -25.35 27.76 16.07
C ASP A 381 -24.21 28.12 17.03
N LEU A 382 -23.06 28.50 16.47
CA LEU A 382 -21.89 28.93 17.25
C LEU A 382 -22.11 30.27 17.96
N HIS A 383 -23.03 31.12 17.50
CA HIS A 383 -23.36 32.35 18.22
C HIS A 383 -24.01 31.99 19.55
N ARG A 384 -25.00 31.10 19.50
CA ARG A 384 -25.66 30.61 20.71
C ARG A 384 -24.68 29.85 21.61
N LEU A 385 -23.79 29.04 21.04
CA LEU A 385 -22.78 28.30 21.81
C LEU A 385 -21.73 29.18 22.50
N LEU A 386 -21.12 30.11 21.76
CA LEU A 386 -19.93 30.85 22.20
C LEU A 386 -20.28 32.17 22.90
N VAL A 387 -21.38 32.82 22.49
CA VAL A 387 -21.79 34.15 23.00
C VAL A 387 -22.88 34.00 24.06
N GLU A 388 -23.97 33.30 23.72
CA GLU A 388 -25.11 33.12 24.63
C GLU A 388 -24.89 31.99 25.64
N LYS A 389 -23.81 31.21 25.46
CA LYS A 389 -23.43 30.07 26.31
C LYS A 389 -24.49 28.97 26.39
N ASP A 390 -25.22 28.76 25.30
CA ASP A 390 -26.17 27.67 25.17
C ASP A 390 -25.44 26.34 24.90
N GLU A 391 -25.32 25.52 25.95
CA GLU A 391 -24.68 24.19 25.88
C GLU A 391 -25.43 23.19 25.00
N THR A 392 -26.69 23.45 24.63
CA THR A 392 -27.43 22.55 23.71
C THR A 392 -26.81 22.50 22.32
N GLN A 393 -26.03 23.52 21.94
CA GLN A 393 -25.28 23.58 20.69
C GLN A 393 -23.92 22.90 20.79
N ASN A 394 -23.49 22.47 21.98
CA ASN A 394 -22.16 21.91 22.22
C ASN A 394 -22.12 20.40 21.95
N ILE A 395 -22.32 20.04 20.69
CA ILE A 395 -22.50 18.65 20.27
C ILE A 395 -21.16 17.87 20.38
N PRO A 396 -21.17 16.59 20.82
CA PRO A 396 -19.98 15.76 20.81
C PRO A 396 -19.51 15.47 19.39
N MET A 397 -18.23 15.71 19.16
CA MET A 397 -17.57 15.45 17.89
C MET A 397 -17.19 13.98 17.80
N LEU A 398 -17.28 13.40 16.60
CA LEU A 398 -16.91 12.02 16.32
C LEU A 398 -15.79 11.97 15.29
N ASN A 399 -15.07 10.85 15.25
CA ASN A 399 -14.06 10.60 14.23
C ASN A 399 -14.63 10.75 12.82
N GLY A 400 -13.92 11.48 11.97
CA GLY A 400 -14.30 11.75 10.59
C GLY A 400 -15.34 12.86 10.41
N ASP A 401 -15.79 13.51 11.49
CA ASP A 401 -16.66 14.68 11.38
C ASP A 401 -15.93 15.85 10.71
N VAL A 402 -16.69 16.61 9.92
CA VAL A 402 -16.22 17.87 9.33
C VAL A 402 -16.99 19.03 9.94
N LEU A 403 -16.34 19.88 10.73
CA LEU A 403 -16.92 21.13 11.21
C LEU A 403 -16.71 22.23 10.16
N SER A 404 -17.81 22.68 9.57
CA SER A 404 -17.81 23.74 8.56
C SER A 404 -18.36 25.03 9.14
N LEU A 405 -17.65 26.14 8.90
CA LEU A 405 -18.06 27.48 9.28
C LEU A 405 -17.97 28.41 8.06
N PRO A 406 -19.10 28.77 7.43
CA PRO A 406 -19.06 29.64 6.27
C PRO A 406 -18.63 31.08 6.66
N PRO A 407 -17.94 31.80 5.76
CA PRO A 407 -17.78 33.24 5.94
C PRO A 407 -19.13 33.94 5.83
N ALA A 408 -19.33 35.01 6.60
CA ALA A 408 -20.51 35.85 6.50
C ALA A 408 -20.62 36.43 5.10
N GLU A 409 -21.78 36.27 4.48
CA GLU A 409 -22.07 36.94 3.23
C GLU A 409 -22.28 38.44 3.51
N ASP A 410 -21.84 39.28 2.58
CA ASP A 410 -22.03 40.73 2.60
C ASP A 410 -22.61 41.20 1.27
N LYS A 411 -23.31 40.30 0.56
CA LYS A 411 -23.90 40.56 -0.76
C LYS A 411 -25.35 40.11 -0.81
N VAL A 412 -26.13 40.79 -1.64
CA VAL A 412 -27.48 40.38 -2.04
C VAL A 412 -27.40 39.95 -3.50
N TYR A 413 -27.95 38.79 -3.83
CA TYR A 413 -27.94 38.29 -5.20
C TYR A 413 -29.20 38.75 -5.92
N VAL A 414 -29.05 39.46 -7.03
CA VAL A 414 -30.18 39.84 -7.88
C VAL A 414 -30.10 39.01 -9.15
N ILE A 415 -31.09 38.14 -9.36
CA ILE A 415 -31.11 37.18 -10.46
C ILE A 415 -32.42 37.24 -11.25
N GLY A 416 -32.39 36.75 -12.48
CA GLY A 416 -33.53 36.78 -13.41
C GLY A 416 -33.48 37.95 -14.38
N GLU A 417 -34.65 38.51 -14.73
CA GLU A 417 -34.82 39.53 -15.77
C GLU A 417 -34.45 40.95 -15.27
N VAL A 418 -33.17 41.13 -14.96
CA VAL A 418 -32.54 42.43 -14.69
C VAL A 418 -31.42 42.68 -15.70
N ARG A 419 -31.01 43.94 -15.89
CA ARG A 419 -30.01 44.28 -16.92
C ARG A 419 -28.60 43.75 -16.60
N SER A 420 -28.26 43.61 -15.31
CA SER A 420 -26.97 43.11 -14.86
C SER A 420 -27.18 42.18 -13.67
N PRO A 421 -27.62 40.93 -13.92
CA PRO A 421 -27.83 39.95 -12.86
C PRO A 421 -26.48 39.57 -12.22
N GLY A 422 -26.49 39.40 -10.91
CA GLY A 422 -25.28 39.08 -10.15
C GLY A 422 -25.32 39.52 -8.69
N PRO A 423 -24.20 39.38 -7.99
CA PRO A 423 -24.07 39.79 -6.60
C PRO A 423 -23.90 41.31 -6.48
N VAL A 424 -24.61 41.91 -5.53
CA VAL A 424 -24.56 43.34 -5.20
C VAL A 424 -24.15 43.51 -3.74
N ASP A 425 -23.26 44.45 -3.44
CA ASP A 425 -22.82 44.68 -2.06
C ASP A 425 -24.01 45.04 -1.15
N TYR A 426 -24.10 44.34 -0.03
CA TYR A 426 -25.12 44.56 0.98
C TYR A 426 -24.93 45.94 1.60
N ARG A 427 -25.97 46.74 1.56
CA ARG A 427 -26.11 47.98 2.31
C ARG A 427 -27.34 47.87 3.20
N PRO A 428 -27.19 48.13 4.51
CA PRO A 428 -28.34 48.20 5.40
C PRO A 428 -29.30 49.27 4.88
N TYR A 429 -30.60 49.06 5.10
CA TYR A 429 -31.72 49.95 4.72
C TYR A 429 -32.12 49.96 3.24
N LEU A 430 -31.37 49.33 2.34
CA LEU A 430 -31.83 49.19 0.96
C LEU A 430 -32.94 48.15 0.83
N THR A 431 -33.97 48.50 0.08
CA THR A 431 -35.10 47.66 -0.27
C THR A 431 -34.78 46.78 -1.48
N SER A 432 -35.50 45.67 -1.64
CA SER A 432 -35.34 44.77 -2.79
C SER A 432 -35.47 45.47 -4.14
N ARG A 433 -36.27 46.54 -4.23
CA ARG A 433 -36.40 47.36 -5.44
C ARG A 433 -35.13 48.14 -5.74
N GLU A 434 -34.50 48.72 -4.73
CA GLU A 434 -33.25 49.48 -4.89
C GLU A 434 -32.10 48.55 -5.28
N TYR A 435 -32.06 47.32 -4.77
CA TYR A 435 -31.11 46.31 -5.25
C TYR A 435 -31.33 45.94 -6.72
N ILE A 436 -32.59 45.82 -7.18
CA ILE A 436 -32.87 45.65 -8.62
C ILE A 436 -32.36 46.84 -9.43
N THR A 437 -32.47 48.06 -8.91
CA THR A 437 -31.90 49.25 -9.55
C THR A 437 -30.38 49.21 -9.61
N LEU A 438 -29.71 48.80 -8.51
CA LEU A 438 -28.26 48.61 -8.46
C LEU A 438 -27.79 47.53 -9.45
N ALA A 439 -28.61 46.51 -9.71
CA ALA A 439 -28.41 45.49 -10.74
C ALA A 439 -28.75 45.98 -12.17
N GLY A 440 -28.72 47.30 -12.40
CA GLY A 440 -28.98 47.92 -13.70
C GLY A 440 -30.46 48.13 -14.04
N GLY A 441 -31.38 47.81 -13.11
CA GLY A 441 -32.82 47.92 -13.31
C GLY A 441 -33.44 46.72 -14.04
N PRO A 442 -34.78 46.66 -14.14
CA PRO A 442 -35.48 45.59 -14.86
C PRO A 442 -35.16 45.56 -16.35
N SER A 443 -35.12 44.35 -16.92
CA SER A 443 -35.13 44.17 -18.37
C SER A 443 -36.51 44.51 -18.98
N THR A 444 -36.60 44.63 -20.31
CA THR A 444 -37.87 44.85 -21.02
C THR A 444 -38.88 43.71 -20.81
N ARG A 445 -38.41 42.52 -20.44
CA ARG A 445 -39.25 41.33 -20.21
C ARG A 445 -39.44 41.02 -18.71
N ALA A 446 -39.04 41.93 -17.82
CA ALA A 446 -39.13 41.72 -16.39
C ALA A 446 -40.55 41.87 -15.85
N LYS A 447 -41.02 40.90 -15.06
CA LYS A 447 -42.30 40.97 -14.34
C LYS A 447 -42.08 41.39 -12.89
N ILE A 448 -41.87 42.70 -12.68
CA ILE A 448 -41.62 43.29 -11.35
C ILE A 448 -42.65 42.91 -10.27
N PRO A 449 -43.97 42.87 -10.53
CA PRO A 449 -44.94 42.47 -9.51
C PRO A 449 -44.82 41.01 -9.07
N GLY A 450 -44.14 40.16 -9.84
CA GLY A 450 -43.91 38.75 -9.54
C GLY A 450 -42.56 38.49 -8.84
N THR A 451 -41.77 39.53 -8.54
CA THR A 451 -40.48 39.37 -7.88
C THR A 451 -40.65 38.76 -6.49
N ILE A 452 -39.81 37.77 -6.20
CA ILE A 452 -39.73 37.10 -4.91
C ILE A 452 -38.35 37.32 -4.29
N VAL A 453 -38.33 37.37 -2.97
CA VAL A 453 -37.12 37.52 -2.16
C VAL A 453 -36.99 36.26 -1.31
N THR A 454 -35.89 35.53 -1.47
CA THR A 454 -35.55 34.36 -0.67
C THR A 454 -34.44 34.72 0.29
N PHE A 455 -34.67 34.57 1.59
CA PHE A 455 -33.68 34.83 2.64
C PHE A 455 -32.75 33.62 2.85
N PRO A 456 -31.57 33.80 3.48
CA PRO A 456 -30.62 32.70 3.74
C PRO A 456 -31.22 31.52 4.51
N ASN A 457 -32.20 31.80 5.39
CA ASN A 457 -32.94 30.80 6.13
C ASN A 457 -33.98 30.01 5.30
N GLY A 458 -34.06 30.26 3.99
CA GLY A 458 -34.96 29.60 3.04
C GLY A 458 -36.38 30.16 2.97
N ARG A 459 -36.72 31.19 3.77
CA ARG A 459 -38.05 31.82 3.70
C ARG A 459 -38.17 32.72 2.48
N THR A 460 -39.29 32.61 1.78
CA THR A 460 -39.57 33.39 0.57
C THR A 460 -40.73 34.36 0.80
N TYR A 461 -40.54 35.61 0.39
CA TYR A 461 -41.52 36.67 0.49
C TYR A 461 -41.79 37.28 -0.89
N ALA A 462 -43.02 37.71 -1.15
CA ALA A 462 -43.28 38.60 -2.26
C ALA A 462 -42.54 39.92 -2.03
N MET A 463 -41.98 40.53 -3.08
CA MET A 463 -41.15 41.73 -2.95
C MET A 463 -41.81 42.88 -2.16
N LYS A 464 -43.15 43.00 -2.21
CA LYS A 464 -43.91 44.04 -1.49
C LYS A 464 -44.01 43.81 0.02
N GLU A 465 -43.89 42.56 0.45
CA GLU A 465 -44.10 42.10 1.83
C GLU A 465 -42.78 41.66 2.48
N ALA A 466 -41.67 41.75 1.74
CA ALA A 466 -40.37 41.34 2.22
C ALA A 466 -39.90 42.28 3.35
N PRO A 467 -39.44 41.73 4.49
CA PRO A 467 -38.76 42.52 5.52
C PRO A 467 -37.44 43.11 4.95
N PRO A 468 -36.77 44.03 5.70
CA PRO A 468 -35.45 44.53 5.30
C PRO A 468 -34.51 43.38 4.94
N LEU A 469 -33.79 43.52 3.83
CA LEU A 469 -32.94 42.44 3.34
C LEU A 469 -31.80 42.15 4.32
N GLU A 470 -31.43 40.88 4.38
CA GLU A 470 -30.25 40.38 5.08
C GLU A 470 -29.17 40.03 4.06
N PRO A 471 -27.88 40.05 4.46
CA PRO A 471 -26.82 39.52 3.61
C PRO A 471 -27.09 38.07 3.20
N GLY A 472 -26.85 37.76 1.94
CA GLY A 472 -27.13 36.48 1.29
C GLY A 472 -28.55 36.29 0.78
N ALA A 473 -29.43 37.30 0.93
CA ALA A 473 -30.75 37.27 0.32
C ALA A 473 -30.67 37.23 -1.22
N VAL A 474 -31.59 36.49 -1.84
CA VAL A 474 -31.71 36.34 -3.29
C VAL A 474 -33.00 36.99 -3.78
N VAL A 475 -32.87 38.04 -4.58
CA VAL A 475 -33.98 38.73 -5.24
C VAL A 475 -34.15 38.14 -6.64
N THR A 476 -35.21 37.37 -6.86
CA THR A 476 -35.49 36.71 -8.14
C THR A 476 -36.56 37.48 -8.90
N VAL A 477 -36.19 38.04 -10.06
CA VAL A 477 -37.10 38.78 -10.95
C VAL A 477 -37.55 37.87 -12.11
N PRO A 478 -38.81 37.42 -12.15
CA PRO A 478 -39.28 36.52 -13.19
C PRO A 478 -39.50 37.21 -14.54
N GLU A 479 -39.50 36.41 -15.61
CA GLU A 479 -39.84 36.86 -16.97
C GLU A 479 -41.35 36.95 -17.19
N VAL A 480 -41.79 37.89 -18.02
CA VAL A 480 -43.12 37.92 -18.60
C VAL A 480 -43.23 36.78 -19.62
N PHE A 481 -43.88 35.68 -19.23
CA PHE A 481 -44.28 34.62 -20.17
C PHE A 481 -45.19 35.21 -21.25
N VAL A 482 -44.66 35.39 -22.46
CA VAL A 482 -45.47 35.79 -23.62
C VAL A 482 -46.38 34.62 -23.98
N LYS A 483 -47.69 34.85 -23.93
CA LYS A 483 -48.73 33.88 -24.32
C LYS A 483 -48.82 33.82 -25.86
N TRP A 484 -47.86 33.14 -26.47
CA TRP A 484 -47.74 32.83 -27.91
C TRP A 484 -49.02 32.41 -28.66
N TRP A 485 -50.04 31.90 -27.97
CA TRP A 485 -51.31 31.45 -28.58
C TRP A 485 -52.18 32.60 -29.09
N GLN A 486 -51.99 33.84 -28.61
CA GLN A 486 -52.77 34.99 -29.08
C GLN A 486 -52.36 35.46 -30.49
N ASP A 487 -51.08 35.33 -30.85
CA ASP A 487 -50.59 35.64 -32.21
C ASP A 487 -51.03 34.59 -33.23
N TYR A 488 -51.19 33.32 -32.82
CA TYR A 488 -51.80 32.29 -33.67
C TYR A 488 -53.30 32.54 -33.90
N ALA A 489 -54.02 33.11 -32.93
CA ALA A 489 -55.43 33.43 -33.08
C ALA A 489 -55.67 34.58 -34.08
N THR A 490 -54.82 35.61 -34.10
CA THR A 490 -54.89 36.68 -35.10
C THR A 490 -54.54 36.16 -36.49
N ILE A 491 -53.50 35.35 -36.64
CA ILE A 491 -53.14 34.69 -37.91
C ILE A 491 -54.28 33.77 -38.40
N ALA A 492 -54.87 32.96 -37.51
CA ALA A 492 -55.99 32.09 -37.83
C ALA A 492 -57.26 32.88 -38.23
N SER A 493 -57.51 34.03 -37.60
CA SER A 493 -58.65 34.90 -37.94
C SER A 493 -58.48 35.55 -39.33
N THR A 494 -57.26 35.95 -39.70
CA THR A 494 -56.97 36.47 -41.04
C THR A 494 -57.09 35.39 -42.11
N LEU A 495 -56.67 34.16 -41.81
CA LEU A 495 -56.85 33.00 -42.70
C LEU A 495 -58.33 32.62 -42.84
N SER A 496 -59.10 32.67 -41.75
CA SER A 496 -60.55 32.42 -41.79
C SER A 496 -61.26 33.45 -42.68
N GLY A 497 -60.88 34.74 -42.60
CA GLY A 497 -61.44 35.78 -43.47
C GLY A 497 -61.18 35.54 -44.97
N LEU A 498 -59.98 35.05 -45.31
CA LEU A 498 -59.63 34.66 -46.69
C LEU A 498 -60.43 33.44 -47.18
N VAL A 499 -60.62 32.43 -46.33
CA VAL A 499 -61.42 31.23 -46.67
C VAL A 499 -62.90 31.60 -46.87
N THR A 500 -63.46 32.47 -46.02
CA THR A 500 -64.84 32.95 -46.17
C THR A 500 -65.01 33.79 -47.44
N ALA A 501 -64.06 34.66 -47.77
CA ALA A 501 -64.08 35.44 -49.02
C ALA A 501 -64.01 34.52 -50.27
N TYR A 502 -63.14 33.50 -50.24
CA TYR A 502 -63.03 32.51 -51.32
C TYR A 502 -64.31 31.67 -51.46
N SER A 503 -64.90 31.24 -50.35
CA SER A 503 -66.15 30.45 -50.32
C SER A 503 -67.34 31.25 -50.85
N GLY A 504 -67.43 32.54 -50.50
CA GLY A 504 -68.45 33.44 -51.05
C GLY A 504 -68.29 33.62 -52.57
N LEU A 505 -67.06 33.76 -53.06
CA LEU A 505 -66.76 33.83 -54.50
C LEU A 505 -67.11 32.53 -55.22
N PHE A 506 -66.83 31.38 -54.60
CA PHE A 506 -67.14 30.05 -55.16
C PHE A 506 -68.65 29.79 -55.26
N ILE A 507 -69.43 30.20 -54.25
CA ILE A 507 -70.89 30.07 -54.25
C ILE A 507 -71.51 31.04 -55.29
N LEU A 508 -70.98 32.25 -55.42
CA LEU A 508 -71.48 33.24 -56.39
C LEU A 508 -71.18 32.86 -57.85
N PHE A 509 -70.12 32.08 -58.12
CA PHE A 509 -69.66 31.84 -59.48
C PHE A 509 -69.54 30.36 -59.92
N GLY A 510 -69.75 29.35 -59.04
CA GLY A 510 -69.23 28.00 -59.32
C GLY A 510 -69.94 26.75 -58.78
N GLY A 511 -71.23 26.77 -58.41
CA GLY A 511 -71.83 25.53 -57.91
C GLY A 511 -73.35 25.43 -57.86
N ALA A 512 -74.02 25.30 -59.02
CA ALA A 512 -75.34 24.64 -59.15
C ALA A 512 -75.82 24.51 -60.62
N ARG A 513 -75.13 23.74 -61.47
CA ARG A 513 -75.76 23.08 -62.64
C ARG A 513 -74.94 21.84 -63.00
N ASP A 514 -75.38 20.68 -62.51
CA ASP A 514 -75.34 19.39 -63.21
C ASP A 514 -75.72 18.27 -62.24
N PHE A 515 -77.02 18.11 -61.99
CA PHE A 515 -77.58 16.80 -61.65
C PHE A 515 -79.04 16.73 -62.14
N GLN A 516 -79.23 15.84 -63.11
CA GLN A 516 -80.50 15.25 -63.60
C GLN A 516 -81.37 16.06 -64.57
N ARG A 517 -81.17 15.80 -65.88
CA ARG A 517 -82.23 15.35 -66.81
C ARG A 517 -81.63 14.76 -68.09
N LEU A 518 -81.54 13.42 -68.12
CA LEU A 518 -82.04 12.61 -69.23
C LEU A 518 -83.15 11.74 -68.62
N ASN A 519 -84.39 12.20 -68.77
CA ASN A 519 -85.53 11.32 -69.02
C ASN A 519 -86.12 11.89 -70.31
N GLU A 520 -86.14 11.03 -71.34
CA GLU A 520 -86.42 11.26 -72.77
C GLU A 520 -85.23 11.64 -73.65
#